data_AF-A0A897NEH5-F1
#
_entry.id   AF-A0A897NEH5-F1
#
_cell.length_a   1.000
_cell.length_b   1.000
_cell.length_c   1.000
_cell.angle_alpha   90.00
_cell.angle_beta   90.00
_cell.angle_gamma   90.00
#
_symmetry.space_group_name_H-M   'P 1'
#
loop_
_entity.id
_entity.type
_entity.pdbx_description
1 polymer ?
#
loop_
_entity_poly.entity_id
_entity_poly.type
_entity_poly.pdbx_seq_one_letter_code
_entity_poly.pdbx_strand_id
1 'polypeptide(L)' 'MKLVIDANVVISALIADAKTRELIVTLEPKLLTPAFVSDEIENYEAMIAEKSGMEPDRVA' A
#
# COMPACT_ATOMS: atom_id res chain seq x y z
N MET A 1 2.30 0.19 20.60
CA MET A 1 3.53 0.56 19.85
C MET A 1 3.13 1.20 18.52
N LYS A 2 3.98 2.06 17.93
CA LYS A 2 3.77 2.62 16.59
C LYS A 2 4.83 2.03 15.66
N LEU A 3 4.43 1.63 14.45
CA LEU A 3 5.34 1.12 13.42
C LEU A 3 5.30 2.05 12.22
N VAL A 4 6.47 2.43 11.72
CA VAL A 4 6.58 3.20 10.48
C VAL A 4 6.80 2.21 9.34
N ILE A 5 5.99 2.30 8.29
CA ILE A 5 6.06 1.44 7.12
C ILE A 5 6.50 2.24 5.88
N ASP A 6 7.34 1.59 5.07
CA ASP A 6 7.86 2.13 3.80
C ASP A 6 6.76 2.15 2.73
N ALA A 7 6.83 3.11 1.80
CA ALA A 7 6.02 3.16 0.60
C ALA A 7 6.03 1.84 -0.18
N ASN A 8 7.19 1.20 -0.30
CA ASN A 8 7.31 -0.08 -1.01
C ASN A 8 6.47 -1.20 -0.37
N VAL A 9 6.30 -1.18 0.96
CA VAL A 9 5.47 -2.16 1.67
C VAL A 9 3.99 -1.91 1.38
N VAL A 10 3.57 -0.65 1.33
CA VAL A 10 2.21 -0.25 0.96
C VAL A 10 1.92 -0.63 -0.50
N ILE A 11 2.80 -0.25 -1.43
CA ILE A 11 2.69 -0.55 -2.86
C ILE A 11 2.67 -2.06 -3.10
N SER A 12 3.52 -2.82 -2.42
CA SER A 12 3.54 -4.28 -2.54
C SER A 12 2.22 -4.91 -2.05
N ALA A 13 1.64 -4.40 -0.96
CA ALA A 13 0.34 -4.85 -0.47
C ALA A 13 -0.81 -4.53 -1.44
N LEU A 14 -0.70 -3.45 -2.21
CA LEU A 14 -1.64 -3.10 -3.28
C LEU A 14 -1.47 -4.01 -4.49
N ILE A 15 -0.23 -4.18 -4.97
CA ILE A 15 0.11 -4.96 -6.18
C ILE A 15 -0.21 -6.44 -6.01
N ALA A 16 0.47 -7.11 -5.09
CA ALA A 16 0.40 -8.55 -4.95
C ALA A 16 1.00 -8.97 -3.62
N ASP A 17 0.16 -9.49 -2.73
CA ASP A 17 0.45 -10.59 -1.81
C ASP A 17 -0.61 -10.60 -0.69
N ALA A 18 -1.07 -11.80 -0.34
CA ALA A 18 -2.08 -11.99 0.70
C ALA A 18 -1.51 -11.69 2.08
N LYS A 19 -0.25 -12.09 2.38
CA LYS A 19 0.31 -11.96 3.73
C LYS A 19 0.66 -10.54 4.10
N THR A 20 1.28 -9.77 3.21
CA THR A 20 1.61 -8.36 3.50
C THR A 20 0.34 -7.54 3.73
N ARG A 21 -0.68 -7.76 2.90
CA ARG A 21 -2.01 -7.13 3.05
C ARG A 21 -2.71 -7.58 4.33
N GLU A 22 -2.68 -8.87 4.63
CA GLU A 22 -3.23 -9.43 5.88
C GLU A 22 -2.56 -8.80 7.10
N LEU A 23 -1.23 -8.70 7.12
CA LEU A 23 -0.50 -8.08 8.22
C LEU A 23 -0.87 -6.61 8.38
N ILE A 24 -0.94 -5.83 7.29
CA ILE A 24 -1.33 -4.41 7.36
C ILE A 24 -2.72 -4.23 7.99
N VAL A 25 -3.66 -5.14 7.70
CA VAL A 25 -5.04 -5.07 8.20
C VAL A 25 -5.18 -5.65 9.62
N THR A 26 -4.38 -6.64 10.00
CA THR A 26 -4.56 -7.41 11.24
C THR A 26 -3.60 -7.01 12.37
N LEU A 27 -2.54 -6.28 12.07
CA LEU A 27 -1.58 -5.83 13.08
C LEU A 27 -2.25 -4.88 14.09
N GLU A 28 -2.16 -5.23 15.38
CA GLU A 28 -2.61 -4.37 16.47
C GLU A 28 -1.86 -3.04 16.59
N PRO A 29 -0.53 -2.95 16.30
CA PRO A 29 0.17 -1.67 16.31
C PRO A 29 -0.36 -0.68 15.29
N LYS A 30 -0.34 0.61 15.65
CA LYS A 30 -0.71 1.67 14.70
C LYS A 30 0.40 1.84 13.66
N LEU A 31 0.07 1.57 12.40
CA LEU A 31 0.95 1.80 11.26
C LEU A 31 0.93 3.29 10.89
N LEU A 32 2.12 3.84 10.63
CA LEU A 32 2.33 5.22 10.21
C LEU A 32 3.18 5.22 8.95
N THR A 33 2.93 6.17 8.07
CA THR A 33 3.79 6.45 6.93
C THR A 33 3.80 7.96 6.71
N PRO A 34 4.90 8.54 6.18
CA PRO A 34 4.91 9.94 5.80
C PRO A 34 3.82 10.27 4.77
N ALA A 35 3.28 11.49 4.82
CA ALA A 35 2.20 11.90 3.91
C ALA A 35 2.61 11.85 2.42
N PHE A 36 3.90 12.03 2.10
CA PHE A 36 4.40 11.98 0.72
C PHE A 36 4.17 10.61 0.05
N VAL A 37 3.97 9.54 0.84
CA VAL A 37 3.72 8.20 0.30
C VAL A 37 2.38 8.15 -0.46
N SER A 38 1.42 9.00 -0.11
CA SER A 38 0.20 9.17 -0.91
C SER A 38 0.53 9.69 -2.31
N ASP A 39 1.35 10.74 -2.41
CA ASP A 39 1.81 11.28 -3.70
C ASP A 39 2.58 10.21 -4.50
N GLU A 40 3.37 9.37 -3.82
CA GLU A 40 4.10 8.28 -4.45
C GLU A 40 3.17 7.20 -5.01
N ILE A 41 2.11 6.83 -4.29
CA ILE A 41 1.09 5.88 -4.76
C ILE A 41 0.36 6.41 -6.00
N GLU A 42 0.00 7.70 -6.02
CA GLU A 42 -0.60 8.36 -7.19
C GLU A 42 0.32 8.26 -8.43
N ASN A 43 1.63 8.46 -8.25
CA ASN A 43 2.59 8.33 -9.36
C ASN A 43 2.70 6.91 -9.93
N TYR A 44 2.37 5.90 -9.13
CA TYR A 44 2.43 4.49 -9.52
C TYR A 44 1.05 3.87 -9.78
N GLU A 45 -0.04 4.64 -9.76
CA GLU A 45 -1.42 4.18 -9.83
C GLU A 45 -1.66 3.22 -11.01
N ALA A 46 -1.25 3.61 -12.21
CA ALA A 46 -1.39 2.80 -13.41
C ALA A 46 -0.63 1.46 -13.33
N MET A 47 0.58 1.47 -12.76
CA MET A 47 1.41 0.26 -12.59
C MET A 47 0.84 -0.66 -11.51
N ILE A 48 0.28 -0.07 -10.45
CA ILE A 48 -0.40 -0.81 -9.38
C ILE A 48 -1.66 -1.47 -9.93
N ALA A 49 -2.50 -0.73 -10.65
CA ALA A 49 -3.71 -1.22 -11.30
C ALA A 49 -3.42 -2.39 -12.24
N GLU A 50 -2.45 -2.22 -13.15
CA GLU A 50 -2.02 -3.25 -14.10
C GLU A 50 -1.60 -4.54 -13.39
N LYS A 51 -0.77 -4.44 -12.35
CA LYS A 51 -0.21 -5.62 -11.67
C LYS A 51 -1.16 -6.26 -10.65
N SER A 52 -2.09 -5.49 -10.09
CA SER A 52 -3.08 -5.98 -9.12
C SER A 52 -4.38 -6.47 -9.75
N GLY A 53 -4.62 -6.14 -11.02
CA GLY A 53 -5.91 -6.34 -11.69
C GLY A 53 -7.02 -5.48 -11.11
N MET A 54 -6.67 -4.42 -10.38
CA MET A 54 -7.62 -3.41 -9.90
C MET A 54 -7.85 -2.36 -10.99
N GLU A 55 -9.04 -1.78 -11.00
CA GLU A 55 -9.28 -0.56 -11.77
C GLU A 55 -8.50 0.60 -11.11
N PRO A 56 -7.92 1.54 -11.90
CA PRO A 56 -7.09 2.64 -11.36
C PRO A 56 -7.77 3.47 -10.27
N ASP A 57 -9.07 3.73 -10.45
CA ASP A 57 -9.94 4.46 -9.52
C ASP A 57 -10.10 3.80 -8.14
N ARG A 58 -9.61 2.57 -7.96
CA ARG A 58 -9.61 1.85 -6.68
C ARG A 58 -8.27 1.89 -5.94
N VAL A 59 -7.25 2.51 -6.52
CA VAL A 59 -5.89 2.60 -5.95
C VAL A 59 -5.69 3.87 -5.11
N ALA A 60 -6.34 4.99 -5.48
CA ALA A 60 -6.23 6.30 -4.82
C ALA A 60 -7.49 6.67 -4.00
#